data_AF-A0A358N7M4-F1
#
_entry.id   AF-A0A358N7M4-F1
#
_cell.length_a   1.000
_cell.length_b   1.000
_cell.length_c   1.000
_cell.angle_alpha   90.00
_cell.angle_beta   90.00
_cell.angle_gamma   90.00
#
_symmetry.space_group_name_H-M   'P 1'
#
loop_
_entity.id
_entity.type
_entity.pdbx_description
1 polymer ?
#
loop_
_entity_poly.entity_id
_entity_poly.type
_entity_poly.pdbx_seq_one_letter_code
_entity_poly.pdbx_strand_id
1 'polypeptide(L)' 'MRRFMQLTLLAACFTTSVGCFLPIYSARPERRVQQLLYTSEDLRAVVDEWERFWFMDQPSHMTVTRTHGGML' A
#
# COMPACT_ATOMS: atom_id res chain seq x y z
N MET A 1 -36.11 -10.49 -1.36
CA MET A 1 -35.14 -10.78 -0.28
C MET A 1 -34.04 -11.76 -0.69
N ARG A 2 -34.36 -12.92 -1.28
CA ARG A 2 -33.34 -13.91 -1.71
C ARG A 2 -32.24 -13.36 -2.63
N ARG A 3 -32.60 -12.51 -3.60
CA ARG A 3 -31.64 -11.87 -4.52
C ARG A 3 -30.69 -10.89 -3.83
N PHE A 4 -31.18 -10.11 -2.86
CA PHE A 4 -30.33 -9.22 -2.07
C PHE A 4 -29.32 -10.01 -1.24
N MET A 5 -29.77 -11.11 -0.62
CA MET A 5 -28.90 -11.99 0.16
C MET A 5 -27.79 -12.65 -0.69
N GLN A 6 -28.10 -13.02 -1.93
CA GLN A 6 -27.12 -13.55 -2.89
C GLN A 6 -26.10 -12.48 -3.32
N LEU A 7 -26.56 -11.24 -3.56
CA LEU A 7 -25.68 -10.13 -3.95
C LEU A 7 -24.74 -9.72 -2.82
N THR A 8 -25.22 -9.68 -1.58
CA THR A 8 -24.37 -9.39 -0.41
C THR A 8 -23.32 -10.48 -0.19
N LEU A 9 -23.68 -11.75 -0.41
CA LEU A 9 -22.73 -12.87 -0.30
C LEU A 9 -21.63 -12.76 -1.37
N LEU A 10 -22.00 -12.48 -2.62
CA LEU A 10 -21.07 -12.28 -3.72
C LEU A 10 -20.12 -11.11 -3.45
N ALA A 11 -20.65 -9.98 -2.99
CA ALA A 11 -19.84 -8.82 -2.64
C ALA A 11 -18.82 -9.14 -1.53
N ALA A 12 -19.23 -9.88 -0.49
CA ALA A 12 -18.34 -10.30 0.59
C ALA A 12 -17.22 -11.26 0.12
N CYS A 13 -17.51 -12.15 -0.84
CA CYS A 13 -16.50 -13.02 -1.43
C CYS A 13 -15.48 -12.23 -2.28
N PHE A 14 -15.92 -11.19 -2.99
CA PHE A 14 -15.02 -10.36 -3.80
C PHE A 14 -14.11 -9.46 -2.95
N THR A 15 -14.61 -8.91 -1.84
CA THR A 15 -13.78 -8.05 -0.97
C THR A 15 -12.72 -8.81 -0.18
N THR A 16 -12.91 -10.11 0.04
CA THR A 16 -11.95 -10.95 0.80
C THR A 16 -10.91 -11.66 -0.08
N SER A 17 -11.10 -11.67 -1.40
CA SER A 17 -10.22 -12.38 -2.35
C SER A 17 -9.15 -11.48 -3.01
N VAL A 18 -8.82 -10.34 -2.39
CA VAL A 18 -7.80 -9.43 -2.89
C VAL A 18 -6.43 -10.12 -2.82
N GLY A 19 -5.87 -10.48 -3.97
CA GLY A 19 -4.49 -10.99 -4.11
C GLY A 19 -4.34 -12.50 -4.30
N CYS A 20 -5.41 -13.29 -4.23
CA CYS A 20 -5.33 -14.76 -4.36
C CYS A 20 -6.03 -15.34 -5.61
N PHE A 21 -6.70 -14.51 -6.42
CA PHE A 21 -7.37 -14.98 -7.64
C PHE A 21 -6.43 -15.12 -8.85
N LEU A 22 -5.38 -14.30 -8.90
CA LEU A 22 -4.36 -14.33 -9.95
C LEU A 22 -2.96 -14.23 -9.32
N PRO A 23 -2.00 -15.07 -9.75
CA PRO A 23 -0.63 -14.94 -9.29
C PRO A 23 -0.06 -13.60 -9.77
N ILE A 24 0.22 -12.70 -8.83
CA ILE A 24 0.76 -11.36 -9.08
C ILE A 24 2.21 -11.42 -9.62
N TYR A 25 2.96 -12.45 -9.22
CA TYR A 25 4.37 -12.61 -9.57
C TYR A 25 4.61 -13.68 -10.63
N SER A 26 5.71 -13.52 -11.36
CA SER A 26 6.13 -14.48 -12.38
C SER A 26 6.39 -15.87 -11.81
N ALA A 27 6.09 -16.91 -12.59
CA ALA A 27 6.46 -18.29 -12.29
C ALA A 27 7.98 -18.50 -12.34
N ARG A 28 8.70 -17.71 -13.15
CA ARG A 28 10.16 -17.80 -13.31
C ARG A 28 10.88 -17.18 -12.11
N PRO A 29 11.78 -17.91 -11.44
CA PRO A 29 12.40 -17.44 -10.21
C PRO A 29 13.27 -16.20 -10.44
N GLU A 30 13.93 -16.07 -11.58
CA GLU A 30 14.82 -14.96 -11.89
C GLU A 30 14.05 -13.63 -11.93
N ARG A 31 12.84 -13.65 -12.52
CA ARG A 31 11.97 -12.47 -12.57
C ARG A 31 11.23 -12.25 -11.26
N ARG A 32 10.83 -13.31 -10.56
CA ARG A 32 10.12 -13.20 -9.29
C ARG A 32 10.94 -12.48 -8.22
N VAL A 33 12.24 -12.79 -8.13
CA VAL A 33 13.11 -12.14 -7.15
C VAL A 33 13.16 -10.63 -7.39
N GLN A 34 13.31 -10.19 -8.63
CA GLN A 34 13.28 -8.76 -8.98
C GLN A 34 11.95 -8.10 -8.60
N GLN A 35 10.83 -8.76 -8.93
CA GLN A 35 9.50 -8.24 -8.58
C GLN A 35 9.31 -8.10 -7.06
N LEU A 36 9.72 -9.11 -6.30
CA LEU A 36 9.63 -9.09 -4.83
C LEU A 36 10.54 -8.02 -4.21
N LEU A 37 11.73 -7.82 -4.77
CA LEU A 37 12.63 -6.75 -4.33
C LEU A 37 11.99 -5.37 -4.51
N TYR A 38 11.48 -5.07 -5.70
CA TYR A 38 10.80 -3.80 -5.96
C TYR A 38 9.58 -3.61 -5.06
N THR A 39 8.72 -4.62 -4.94
CA THR A 39 7.57 -4.53 -4.03
C THR A 39 8.00 -4.33 -2.58
N SER A 40 9.09 -4.93 -2.13
CA SER A 40 9.58 -4.73 -0.76
C SER A 40 10.11 -3.31 -0.52
N GLU A 41 10.77 -2.71 -1.51
CA GLU A 41 11.23 -1.31 -1.43
C GLU A 41 10.05 -0.34 -1.45
N ASP A 42 9.09 -0.54 -2.36
CA ASP A 42 7.88 0.28 -2.42
C ASP A 42 7.10 0.24 -1.11
N LEU A 43 6.98 -0.95 -0.49
CA LEU A 43 6.31 -1.11 0.81
C LEU A 43 7.08 -0.47 1.97
N ARG A 44 8.41 -0.35 1.90
CA ARG A 44 9.18 0.40 2.90
C ARG A 44 8.93 1.90 2.79
N ALA A 45 8.90 2.41 1.56
CA ALA A 45 8.71 3.82 1.28
C ALA A 45 7.25 4.31 1.40
N VAL A 46 6.27 3.39 1.47
CA VAL A 46 4.85 3.75 1.41
C VAL A 46 4.40 4.69 2.54
N VAL A 47 4.99 4.53 3.74
CA VAL A 47 4.65 5.36 4.89
C VAL A 47 5.18 6.77 4.70
N ASP A 48 6.45 6.91 4.32
CA ASP A 48 7.07 8.21 4.06
C ASP A 48 6.34 8.94 2.93
N GLU A 49 5.96 8.23 1.87
CA GLU A 49 5.17 8.83 0.78
C GLU A 49 3.76 9.22 1.23
N TRP A 50 3.15 8.46 2.15
CA TRP A 50 1.84 8.81 2.72
C TRP A 50 1.91 10.09 3.54
N GLU A 51 2.95 10.24 4.36
CA GLU A 51 3.18 11.47 5.13
C GLU A 51 3.42 12.67 4.21
N ARG A 52 4.21 12.48 3.16
CA ARG A 52 4.46 13.50 2.14
C ARG A 52 3.22 13.89 1.34
N PHE A 53 2.39 12.92 0.95
CA PHE A 53 1.15 13.16 0.22
C PHE A 53 0.19 14.06 1.01
N TRP A 54 0.11 13.83 2.32
CA TRP A 54 -0.70 14.64 3.23
C TRP A 54 0.04 15.85 3.79
N PHE A 55 1.22 16.17 3.27
CA PHE A 55 2.03 17.31 3.68
C PHE A 55 2.34 17.35 5.18
N MET A 56 2.36 16.18 5.84
CA MET A 56 2.66 16.05 7.27
C MET A 56 4.16 16.20 7.56
N ASP A 57 4.99 16.05 6.54
CA ASP A 57 6.44 16.27 6.56
C ASP A 57 6.84 17.73 6.30
N GLN A 58 5.89 18.65 6.10
CA GLN A 58 6.22 20.06 5.85
C GLN A 58 6.69 20.80 7.11
N PRO A 59 7.70 21.68 6.98
CA PRO A 59 8.15 22.50 8.09
C PRO A 59 7.07 23.51 8.50
N SER A 60 6.84 23.66 9.81
CA SER A 60 5.88 24.65 10.31
C SER A 60 6.32 26.07 9.96
N HIS A 61 5.42 26.88 9.37
CA HIS A 61 5.69 28.29 9.09
C HIS A 61 5.63 29.22 10.32
N MET A 62 5.29 28.70 11.50
CA MET A 62 5.06 29.51 12.71
C MET A 62 6.28 29.65 13.63
N THR A 63 7.32 28.82 13.47
CA THR A 63 8.55 28.88 14.28
C THR A 63 9.76 28.45 13.46
N VAL A 64 10.87 29.19 13.57
CA VAL A 64 12.09 29.07 12.72
C VAL A 64 12.74 27.68 12.74
N THR A 65 12.47 26.83 13.74
CA THR A 65 13.08 25.50 13.83
C THR A 65 12.11 24.49 14.44
N ARG A 66 11.31 23.84 13.60
CA ARG A 66 10.82 22.47 13.84
C ARG A 66 10.77 21.74 12.50
N THR A 67 11.91 21.22 12.06
CA THR A 67 11.94 20.12 11.10
C THR A 67 11.61 18.84 11.87
N HIS A 68 10.50 18.19 11.54
CA HIS A 68 10.38 16.77 11.79
C HIS A 68 11.28 16.06 10.77
N GLY A 69 12.24 15.26 11.25
CA GLY A 69 13.13 14.50 10.37
C GLY A 69 14.60 14.95 10.30
N GLY A 70 15.14 15.52 11.39
CA GLY A 70 16.60 15.55 11.57
C GLY A 70 17.13 14.14 11.81
N MET A 71 17.77 13.58 10.79
CA MET A 71 18.50 12.29 10.79
C MET A 71 19.40 12.13 12.03
N LEU A 72 19.39 10.94 12.63
CA LEU A 72 20.49 10.33 13.38
C LEU A 72 20.76 8.93 12.81
#